data_AF-A0A212JZH1-F1
#
_entry.id   AF-A0A212JZH1-F1
#
_cell.length_a   1.000
_cell.length_b   1.000
_cell.length_c   1.000
_cell.angle_alpha   90.00
_cell.angle_beta   90.00
_cell.angle_gamma   90.00
#
_symmetry.space_group_name_H-M   'P 1'
#
loop_
_entity.id
_entity.type
_entity.pdbx_description
1 polymer ?
#
loop_
_entity_poly.entity_id
_entity_poly.type
_entity_poly.pdbx_seq_one_letter_code
_entity_poly.pdbx_strand_id
1 'polypeptide(L)'
;MDFFKAKLITSLLAFGLIAGALIGALLYYQFPQYYPHWYEGILLFLLLLESLILVYVESASRKATSRQMLNTYMLTKVIKIFAALIFVGAYAIIVKENIKSFVLIFMIFYLLFLAFEAYLFTKIEKRIKKKQQ
;
A
#
# COMPACT_ATOMS: atom_id res chain seq x y z
N MET A 1 7.06 -15.62 -13.95
CA MET A 1 7.28 -14.34 -13.23
C MET A 1 8.75 -14.23 -12.88
N ASP A 2 9.41 -13.08 -13.12
CA ASP A 2 10.79 -12.86 -12.67
C ASP A 2 10.90 -13.05 -11.16
N PHE A 3 11.91 -13.81 -10.71
CA PHE A 3 12.16 -14.11 -9.30
C PHE A 3 12.19 -12.85 -8.41
N PHE A 4 12.69 -11.73 -8.94
CA PHE A 4 12.72 -10.44 -8.24
C PHE A 4 11.33 -9.85 -8.02
N LYS A 5 10.46 -9.87 -9.04
CA LYS A 5 9.09 -9.37 -8.96
C LYS A 5 8.27 -10.18 -7.95
N ALA A 6 8.38 -11.50 -8.01
CA ALA A 6 7.76 -12.40 -7.03
C ALA A 6 8.23 -12.06 -5.60
N LYS A 7 9.54 -11.91 -5.39
CA LYS A 7 10.10 -11.55 -4.08
C LYS A 7 9.60 -10.21 -3.54
N LEU A 8 9.41 -9.19 -4.39
CA LEU A 8 8.86 -7.90 -3.96
C LEU A 8 7.40 -8.03 -3.54
N ILE A 9 6.57 -8.69 -4.35
CA ILE A 9 5.14 -8.88 -4.06
C ILE A 9 4.97 -9.72 -2.80
N THR A 10 5.69 -10.85 -2.67
CA THR A 10 5.64 -11.67 -1.46
C THR A 10 6.05 -10.88 -0.22
N SER A 11 7.07 -10.02 -0.32
CA SER A 11 7.49 -9.17 0.80
C SER A 11 6.42 -8.15 1.20
N LEU A 12 5.71 -7.57 0.22
CA LEU A 12 4.60 -6.64 0.45
C LEU A 12 3.41 -7.35 1.12
N LEU A 13 3.03 -8.51 0.59
CA LEU A 13 1.93 -9.31 1.15
C LEU A 13 2.26 -9.75 2.58
N ALA A 14 3.47 -10.25 2.82
CA ALA A 14 3.91 -10.65 4.16
C ALA A 14 3.87 -9.47 5.13
N PHE A 15 4.42 -8.30 4.73
CA PHE A 15 4.36 -7.10 5.54
C PHE A 15 2.93 -6.68 5.88
N GLY A 16 2.05 -6.62 4.87
CA GLY A 16 0.67 -6.19 5.07
C GLY A 16 -0.12 -7.16 5.94
N LEU A 17 0.05 -8.48 5.78
CA LEU A 17 -0.61 -9.48 6.62
C LEU A 17 -0.11 -9.44 8.07
N ILE A 18 1.20 -9.30 8.29
CA ILE A 18 1.77 -9.19 9.64
C ILE A 18 1.32 -7.89 10.31
N ALA A 19 1.46 -6.75 9.63
CA ALA A 19 1.00 -5.46 10.16
C ALA A 19 -0.52 -5.48 10.42
N GLY A 20 -1.28 -6.10 9.51
CA GLY A 20 -2.72 -6.30 9.64
C GLY A 20 -3.11 -7.14 10.85
N ALA A 21 -2.42 -8.25 11.09
CA ALA A 21 -2.66 -9.08 12.27
C ALA A 21 -2.28 -8.36 13.57
N LEU A 22 -1.15 -7.66 13.60
CA LEU A 22 -0.68 -6.93 14.78
C LEU A 22 -1.60 -5.78 15.16
N ILE A 23 -1.99 -4.94 14.20
CA ILE A 23 -2.93 -3.84 14.43
C ILE A 23 -4.31 -4.40 14.81
N GLY A 24 -4.76 -5.47 14.15
CA GLY A 24 -6.06 -6.08 14.43
C GLY A 24 -6.12 -6.63 15.85
N ALA A 25 -5.08 -7.36 16.29
CA ALA A 25 -4.96 -7.84 17.65
C ALA A 25 -4.91 -6.69 18.66
N LEU A 26 -4.12 -5.64 18.39
CA LEU A 26 -4.03 -4.47 19.26
C LEU A 26 -5.39 -3.78 19.43
N LEU A 27 -6.14 -3.60 18.34
CA LEU A 27 -7.47 -3.02 18.40
C LEU A 27 -8.45 -3.93 19.14
N TYR A 28 -8.41 -5.24 18.91
CA TYR A 28 -9.31 -6.18 19.57
C TYR A 28 -9.11 -6.22 21.10
N TYR A 29 -7.86 -6.26 21.57
CA TYR A 29 -7.58 -6.38 23.00
C TYR A 29 -7.56 -5.05 23.75
N GLN A 30 -6.96 -4.01 23.17
CA GLN A 30 -6.68 -2.77 23.91
C GLN A 30 -7.65 -1.63 23.56
N PHE A 31 -8.20 -1.63 22.35
CA PHE A 31 -8.93 -0.49 21.79
C PHE A 31 -10.16 -0.89 20.95
N PRO A 32 -11.09 -1.70 21.49
CA PRO A 32 -12.20 -2.26 20.71
C PRO A 32 -13.12 -1.17 20.14
N GLN A 33 -13.22 -0.01 20.80
CA GLN A 33 -13.99 1.14 20.30
C GLN A 33 -13.49 1.71 18.96
N TYR A 34 -12.22 1.46 18.60
CA TYR A 34 -11.63 1.92 17.34
C TYR A 34 -11.59 0.81 16.28
N TYR A 35 -12.09 -0.40 16.57
CA TYR A 35 -12.14 -1.49 15.61
C TYR A 35 -13.24 -1.22 14.58
N PRO A 36 -12.91 -0.90 13.31
CA PRO A 36 -13.91 -0.60 12.32
C PRO A 36 -14.57 -1.91 11.85
N HIS A 37 -15.89 -1.87 11.62
CA HIS A 37 -16.65 -3.03 11.14
C HIS A 37 -16.07 -3.64 9.86
N TRP A 38 -15.46 -2.79 9.02
CA TRP A 38 -14.89 -3.15 7.72
C TRP A 38 -13.35 -3.10 7.69
N TYR A 39 -12.72 -3.49 8.79
CA TYR A 39 -11.26 -3.56 8.93
C TYR A 39 -10.58 -4.38 7.83
N GLU A 40 -11.10 -5.57 7.55
CA GLU A 40 -10.57 -6.47 6.51
C GLU A 40 -10.63 -5.81 5.14
N GLY A 41 -11.69 -5.03 4.87
CA GLY A 41 -11.84 -4.29 3.63
C GLY A 41 -10.76 -3.22 3.44
N ILE A 42 -10.34 -2.52 4.50
CA ILE A 42 -9.21 -1.59 4.46
C ILE A 42 -7.93 -2.34 4.05
N LEU A 43 -7.66 -3.45 4.72
CA LEU A 43 -6.46 -4.24 4.48
C LEU A 43 -6.42 -4.82 3.06
N LEU A 44 -7.53 -5.40 2.61
CA LEU A 44 -7.67 -5.97 1.26
C LEU A 44 -7.51 -4.90 0.19
N PHE A 45 -8.17 -3.75 0.35
CA PHE A 45 -8.07 -2.63 -0.59
C PHE A 45 -6.62 -2.16 -0.75
N LEU A 46 -5.92 -1.92 0.36
CA LEU A 46 -4.54 -1.45 0.33
C LEU A 46 -3.59 -2.53 -0.22
N LEU A 47 -3.73 -3.78 0.19
CA LEU A 47 -2.92 -4.88 -0.35
C LEU A 47 -3.06 -5.03 -1.87
N LEU A 48 -4.29 -4.96 -2.39
CA LEU A 48 -4.54 -5.02 -3.83
C LEU A 48 -3.96 -3.81 -4.55
N LEU A 49 -4.23 -2.59 -4.06
CA LEU A 49 -3.75 -1.36 -4.66
C LEU A 49 -2.21 -1.30 -4.69
N GLU A 50 -1.55 -1.61 -3.58
CA GLU A 50 -0.09 -1.64 -3.48
C GLU A 50 0.52 -2.70 -4.38
N SER A 51 -0.11 -3.88 -4.48
CA SER A 51 0.34 -4.94 -5.38
C SER A 51 0.27 -4.50 -6.84
N LEU A 52 -0.80 -3.83 -7.25
CA LEU A 52 -0.96 -3.28 -8.61
C LEU A 52 0.08 -2.19 -8.90
N ILE A 53 0.25 -1.24 -7.96
CA ILE A 53 1.25 -0.18 -8.07
C ILE A 53 2.66 -0.76 -8.21
N LEU A 54 3.01 -1.73 -7.36
CA LEU A 54 4.31 -2.37 -7.37
C LEU A 54 4.58 -3.11 -8.69
N VAL A 55 3.58 -3.80 -9.24
CA VAL A 55 3.66 -4.46 -10.55
C VAL A 55 3.89 -3.45 -11.67
N TYR A 56 3.13 -2.35 -11.67
CA TYR A 56 3.25 -1.27 -12.64
C TYR A 56 4.65 -0.62 -12.58
N VAL A 57 5.09 -0.26 -11.38
CA VAL A 57 6.38 0.35 -11.13
C VAL A 57 7.52 -0.56 -11.57
N GLU A 58 7.48 -1.84 -11.20
CA GLU A 58 8.52 -2.79 -11.59
C GLU A 58 8.61 -2.92 -13.11
N SER A 59 7.47 -2.98 -13.81
CA SER A 59 7.41 -3.03 -15.26
C SER A 59 7.99 -1.76 -15.91
N ALA A 60 7.55 -0.58 -15.46
CA ALA A 60 8.02 0.71 -15.95
C ALA A 60 9.53 0.89 -15.72
N SER A 61 10.03 0.42 -14.57
CA SER A 61 11.43 0.57 -14.16
C SER A 61 12.43 -0.16 -15.07
N ARG A 62 12.00 -1.20 -15.80
CA ARG A 62 12.89 -1.97 -16.69
C ARG A 62 13.37 -1.20 -17.91
N LYS A 63 12.62 -0.16 -18.33
CA LYS A 63 12.88 0.62 -19.54
C LYS A 63 13.13 2.11 -19.24
N ALA A 64 13.02 2.51 -17.98
CA ALA A 64 13.01 3.90 -17.57
C ALA A 64 14.42 4.40 -17.20
N THR A 65 14.70 5.64 -17.58
CA THR A 65 15.81 6.43 -17.04
C THR A 65 15.52 6.86 -15.59
N SER A 66 16.54 7.30 -14.84
CA SER A 66 16.36 7.78 -13.46
C SER A 66 15.30 8.89 -13.34
N ARG A 67 15.22 9.81 -14.32
CA ARG A 67 14.21 10.88 -14.35
C ARG A 67 12.80 10.34 -14.61
N GLN A 68 12.65 9.37 -15.52
CA GLN A 68 11.36 8.75 -15.80
C GLN A 68 10.86 7.93 -14.61
N MET A 69 11.75 7.27 -13.87
CA MET A 69 11.40 6.55 -12.64
C MET A 69 10.80 7.47 -11.58
N LEU A 70 11.39 8.65 -11.35
CA LEU A 70 10.85 9.66 -10.44
C LEU A 70 9.41 10.05 -10.83
N ASN A 71 9.18 10.31 -12.12
CA ASN A 71 7.85 10.67 -12.61
C ASN A 71 6.84 9.53 -12.41
N THR A 72 7.25 8.28 -12.67
CA THR A 72 6.41 7.09 -12.41
C THR A 72 6.05 7.00 -10.93
N TYR A 73 7.00 7.22 -10.02
CA TYR A 73 6.76 7.18 -8.57
C TYR A 73 5.81 8.27 -8.11
N MET A 74 5.96 9.48 -8.63
CA MET A 74 5.04 10.57 -8.31
C MET A 74 3.62 10.28 -8.83
N LEU A 75 3.50 9.71 -10.03
CA LEU A 75 2.22 9.33 -10.61
C LEU A 75 1.50 8.27 -9.74
N THR A 76 2.22 7.29 -9.21
CA THR A 76 1.58 6.27 -8.34
C THR A 76 1.08 6.85 -7.03
N LYS A 77 1.76 7.86 -6.46
CA LYS A 77 1.25 8.58 -5.29
C LYS A 77 -0.07 9.30 -5.59
N VAL A 78 -0.15 9.96 -6.75
CA VAL A 78 -1.38 10.64 -7.18
C VAL A 78 -2.53 9.64 -7.34
N ILE A 79 -2.31 8.56 -8.10
CA ILE A 79 -3.32 7.48 -8.28
C ILE A 79 -3.77 6.92 -6.93
N LYS A 80 -2.81 6.69 -6.01
CA LYS A 80 -3.10 6.17 -4.67
C LYS A 80 -3.97 7.11 -3.84
N ILE A 81 -3.72 8.42 -3.88
CA ILE A 81 -4.55 9.41 -3.17
C ILE A 81 -5.97 9.41 -3.74
N PHE A 82 -6.13 9.44 -5.07
CA PHE A 82 -7.46 9.41 -5.69
C PHE A 82 -8.20 8.11 -5.37
N ALA A 83 -7.53 6.96 -5.46
CA ALA A 83 -8.13 5.67 -5.10
C ALA A 83 -8.55 5.63 -3.61
N ALA A 84 -7.72 6.17 -2.72
CA ALA A 84 -8.05 6.27 -1.29
C ALA A 84 -9.27 7.16 -1.04
N LEU A 85 -9.35 8.32 -1.69
CA LEU A 85 -10.52 9.22 -1.58
C LEU A 85 -11.80 8.56 -2.07
N ILE A 86 -11.75 7.86 -3.20
CA ILE A 86 -12.90 7.13 -3.74
C ILE A 86 -13.33 6.02 -2.77
N PHE A 87 -12.38 5.24 -2.25
CA PHE A 87 -12.67 4.13 -1.34
C PHE A 87 -13.27 4.61 -0.01
N VAL A 88 -12.65 5.60 0.63
CA VAL A 88 -13.16 6.21 1.88
C VAL A 88 -14.52 6.88 1.63
N GLY A 89 -14.69 7.58 0.51
CA GLY A 89 -15.94 8.22 0.13
C GLY A 89 -17.08 7.22 -0.10
N ALA A 90 -16.79 6.11 -0.80
CA ALA A 90 -17.75 5.03 -1.00
C ALA A 90 -18.17 4.39 0.34
N TYR A 91 -17.21 4.14 1.23
CA TYR A 91 -17.49 3.64 2.58
C TYR A 91 -18.42 4.58 3.36
N ALA A 92 -18.16 5.89 3.29
CA ALA A 92 -18.96 6.92 3.96
C ALA A 92 -20.43 6.90 3.53
N ILE A 93 -20.69 6.70 2.24
CA ILE A 93 -22.04 6.73 1.66
C ILE A 93 -22.80 5.42 1.96
N ILE A 94 -22.11 4.28 1.88
CA ILE A 94 -22.73 2.95 1.96
C ILE A 94 -23.00 2.55 3.42
N VAL A 95 -22.01 2.68 4.30
CA VAL A 95 -22.06 2.03 5.62
C VAL A 95 -22.79 2.89 6.65
N LYS A 96 -22.87 4.23 6.45
CA LYS A 96 -23.63 5.17 7.32
C LYS A 96 -23.36 5.07 8.84
N GLU A 97 -22.27 4.42 9.24
CA GLU A 97 -21.83 4.29 10.62
C GLU A 97 -20.77 5.35 10.97
N ASN A 98 -20.25 5.29 12.20
CA ASN A 98 -19.22 6.20 12.69
C ASN A 98 -17.90 6.05 11.90
N ILE A 99 -17.76 6.87 10.86
CA ILE A 99 -16.62 6.86 9.93
C ILE A 99 -15.27 7.20 10.57
N LYS A 100 -15.27 7.79 11.78
CA LYS A 100 -14.05 8.27 12.44
C LYS A 100 -13.05 7.15 12.67
N SER A 101 -13.49 6.02 13.22
CA SER A 101 -12.62 4.86 13.48
C SER A 101 -12.09 4.27 12.17
N PHE A 102 -12.94 4.19 11.14
CA PHE A 102 -12.54 3.71 9.82
C PHE A 102 -11.45 4.59 9.20
N VAL A 103 -11.64 5.91 9.16
CA VAL A 103 -10.66 6.86 8.59
C VAL A 103 -9.37 6.84 9.38
N LEU A 104 -9.43 6.78 10.72
CA LEU A 104 -8.26 6.73 11.57
C LEU A 104 -7.41 5.49 11.29
N ILE A 105 -8.03 4.30 11.25
CA ILE A 105 -7.31 3.06 10.95
C ILE A 105 -6.82 3.03 9.50
N PHE A 106 -7.63 3.51 8.56
CA PHE A 106 -7.22 3.65 7.17
C PHE A 106 -5.97 4.52 7.02
N MET A 107 -5.90 5.66 7.72
CA MET A 107 -4.72 6.53 7.71
C MET A 107 -3.47 5.84 8.27
N ILE A 108 -3.60 5.09 9.37
CA ILE A 108 -2.47 4.34 9.95
C ILE A 108 -1.91 3.35 8.93
N PHE A 109 -2.78 2.54 8.31
CA PHE A 109 -2.35 1.61 7.28
C PHE A 109 -1.77 2.32 6.06
N TYR A 110 -2.42 3.38 5.59
CA TYR A 110 -1.96 4.17 4.46
C TYR A 110 -0.52 4.64 4.68
N LEU A 111 -0.20 5.20 5.85
CA LEU A 111 1.15 5.65 6.18
C LEU A 111 2.16 4.50 6.29
N LEU A 112 1.77 3.37 6.88
CA LEU A 112 2.62 2.18 6.97
C LEU A 112 2.97 1.64 5.58
N PHE A 113 1.98 1.47 4.72
CA PHE A 113 2.20 1.04 3.35
C PHE A 113 2.98 2.07 2.53
N LEU A 114 2.76 3.37 2.75
CA LEU A 114 3.53 4.44 2.11
C LEU A 114 5.03 4.37 2.45
N ALA A 115 5.36 4.12 3.72
CA ALA A 115 6.73 3.96 4.18
C ALA A 115 7.37 2.68 3.60
N PHE A 116 6.63 1.57 3.60
CA PHE A 116 7.11 0.32 3.04
C PHE A 116 7.31 0.39 1.51
N GLU A 117 6.41 1.06 0.80
CA GLU A 117 6.52 1.33 -0.64
C GLU A 117 7.81 2.12 -0.94
N ALA A 118 8.13 3.16 -0.16
CA ALA A 118 9.36 3.93 -0.34
C ALA A 118 10.63 3.06 -0.17
N TYR A 119 10.60 2.12 0.77
CA TYR A 119 11.67 1.13 0.93
C TYR A 119 11.78 0.19 -0.28
N LEU A 120 10.66 -0.34 -0.78
CA LEU A 120 10.66 -1.21 -1.97
C LEU A 120 11.17 -0.48 -3.22
N PHE A 121 10.79 0.78 -3.40
CA PHE A 121 11.24 1.60 -4.53
C PHE A 121 12.75 1.82 -4.51
N THR A 122 13.31 2.10 -3.34
CA THR A 122 14.77 2.20 -3.16
C THR A 122 15.47 0.90 -3.57
N LYS A 123 14.86 -0.26 -3.30
CA LYS A 123 15.39 -1.57 -3.70
C LYS A 123 15.34 -1.79 -5.22
N ILE A 124 14.29 -1.31 -5.88
CA ILE A 124 14.15 -1.35 -7.35
C ILE A 124 15.22 -0.46 -8.01
N GLU A 125 15.39 0.78 -7.54
CA GLU A 125 16.41 1.70 -8.04
C GLU A 125 17.83 1.12 -7.90
N LYS A 126 18.17 0.57 -6.73
CA LYS A 126 19.48 -0.07 -6.49
C LYS A 126 19.74 -1.21 -7.46
N ARG A 127 18.71 -1.99 -7.84
CA ARG A 127 18.85 -3.07 -8.82
C ARG A 127 19.15 -2.53 -10.23
N ILE A 128 18.50 -1.43 -10.62
CA ILE A 128 18.68 -0.83 -11.95
C ILE A 128 20.08 -0.24 -12.08
N LYS A 129 20.54 0.49 -11.06
CA LYS A 129 21.91 1.04 -11.03
C LYS A 129 22.97 -0.06 -11.15
N LYS A 130 22.78 -1.20 -10.46
CA LYS A 130 23.68 -2.36 -10.56
C LYS A 130 23.66 -3.09 -11.91
N LYS A 131 22.63 -2.91 -12.74
CA LYS A 131 22.55 -3.50 -14.09
C LYS A 131 23.12 -2.58 -15.17
N GLN A 132 23.28 -1.29 -14.86
CA GLN A 132 23.83 -0.28 -15.77
C GLN A 132 25.33 -0.07 -15.57
N GLN A 133 25.89 -0.57 -14.46
CA GLN A 133 27.34 -0.77 -14.24
C GLN A 133 27.73 -2.17 -14.69
#